data_AF-A0A521HPY9-F1
#
_entry.id   AF-A0A521HPY9-F1
#
_cell.length_a   1.000
_cell.length_b   1.000
_cell.length_c   1.000
_cell.angle_alpha   90.00
_cell.angle_beta   90.00
_cell.angle_gamma   90.00
#
_symmetry.space_group_name_H-M   'P 1'
#
loop_
_entity.id
_entity.type
_entity.pdbx_description
1 polymer ?
#
loop_
_entity_poly.entity_id
_entity_poly.type
_entity_poly.pdbx_seq_one_letter_code
_entity_poly.pdbx_strand_id
1 'polypeptide(L)'
;MDTHTGLYKSLGFPSVTVHEANSHFDFVAPSRTILVIGPMGSGKTEYAARLWRDAAVARKKGSAISYLTSGGGTQKELFEPESGIGTADRRNTFFVRNALDRSRFRDYPEDALAYRGGYERCGRCIATISNSFDLEETIKNNPHIGTWIIDEAAFYDERLAYLVKRESEQRGLVFVMPTLLLNFRGEMFNATARLLMETSTDIYPLSAYCEHDECLESAHNTFRYYTVDGVECPA
;
A
#
# COMPACT_ATOMS: atom_id res chain seq x y z
N MET A 1 17.56 15.01 15.61
CA MET A 1 16.39 15.85 15.30
C MET A 1 15.78 15.28 14.04
N ASP A 2 14.65 14.59 14.15
CA ASP A 2 13.98 13.95 13.01
C ASP A 2 13.47 14.99 12.02
N THR A 3 14.28 15.24 11.00
CA THR A 3 13.96 16.09 9.85
C THR A 3 12.75 15.57 9.06
N HIS A 4 12.45 14.27 9.15
CA HIS A 4 11.36 13.62 8.41
C HIS A 4 9.95 13.97 8.90
N THR A 5 9.75 14.17 10.21
CA THR A 5 8.47 14.67 10.74
C THR A 5 8.15 16.09 10.26
N GLY A 6 9.17 16.86 9.88
CA GLY A 6 9.03 18.24 9.40
C GLY A 6 8.54 18.36 7.96
N LEU A 7 8.97 17.47 7.05
CA LEU A 7 8.72 17.59 5.61
C LEU A 7 7.23 17.56 5.25
N TYR A 8 6.48 16.62 5.81
CA TYR A 8 5.04 16.49 5.53
C TYR A 8 4.21 17.57 6.24
N LYS A 9 4.67 18.02 7.40
CA LYS A 9 4.05 19.13 8.15
C LYS A 9 4.29 20.48 7.46
N SER A 10 5.45 20.68 6.83
CA SER A 10 5.76 21.89 6.04
C SER A 10 4.96 22.02 4.75
N LEU A 11 4.35 20.92 4.28
CA LEU A 11 3.48 20.92 3.10
C LEU A 11 1.99 21.18 3.43
N GLY A 12 1.65 21.44 4.70
CA GLY A 12 0.29 21.84 5.11
C GLY A 12 -0.72 20.70 5.31
N PHE A 13 -0.24 19.46 5.46
CA PHE A 13 -1.10 18.27 5.56
C PHE A 13 -1.52 17.93 7.01
N PRO A 14 -2.62 17.16 7.20
CA PRO A 14 -3.08 16.70 8.51
C PRO A 14 -2.03 15.85 9.26
N SER A 15 -2.25 15.61 10.56
CA SER A 15 -1.34 14.80 11.38
C SER A 15 -1.36 13.33 10.93
N VAL A 16 -0.23 12.83 10.43
CA VAL A 16 -0.04 11.44 9.99
C VAL A 16 1.00 10.75 10.87
N THR A 17 0.79 9.47 11.19
CA THR A 17 1.76 8.66 11.93
C THR A 17 2.83 8.12 10.98
N VAL A 18 4.10 8.42 11.26
CA VAL A 18 5.26 7.91 10.50
C VAL A 18 5.87 6.71 11.23
N HIS A 19 6.09 5.61 10.52
CA HIS A 19 6.58 4.34 11.11
C HIS A 19 7.99 3.97 10.63
N GLU A 20 8.73 3.23 11.45
CA GLU A 20 10.00 2.60 11.05
C GLU A 20 9.77 1.33 10.21
N ALA A 21 10.61 1.10 9.19
CA ALA A 21 10.35 0.12 8.13
C ALA A 21 10.63 -1.36 8.47
N ASN A 22 10.96 -1.73 9.71
CA ASN A 22 11.52 -3.05 10.02
C ASN A 22 10.78 -3.95 11.03
N SER A 23 9.59 -3.59 11.50
CA SER A 23 8.74 -4.48 12.32
C SER A 23 7.85 -5.43 11.49
N HIS A 24 7.35 -6.50 12.11
CA HIS A 24 6.30 -7.33 11.50
C HIS A 24 5.00 -6.53 11.37
N PHE A 25 4.17 -6.88 10.39
CA PHE A 25 2.90 -6.18 10.20
C PHE A 25 1.92 -6.41 11.36
N ASP A 26 1.31 -5.33 11.86
CA ASP A 26 0.26 -5.40 12.89
C ASP A 26 -1.11 -5.66 12.24
N PHE A 27 -1.59 -6.90 12.38
CA PHE A 27 -2.91 -7.32 11.92
C PHE A 27 -4.03 -7.06 12.93
N VAL A 28 -3.73 -6.62 14.16
CA VAL A 28 -4.74 -6.40 15.20
C VAL A 28 -5.43 -5.06 14.98
N ALA A 29 -4.68 -3.99 14.73
CA ALA A 29 -5.22 -2.65 14.53
C ALA A 29 -6.14 -2.56 13.28
N PRO A 30 -7.44 -2.24 13.45
CA PRO A 30 -8.36 -2.08 12.33
C PRO A 30 -8.31 -0.67 11.75
N SER A 31 -9.03 -0.45 10.64
CA SER A 31 -9.30 0.88 10.07
C SER A 31 -8.05 1.68 9.70
N ARG A 32 -7.05 1.01 9.11
CA ARG A 32 -5.79 1.65 8.70
C ARG A 32 -5.73 1.81 7.20
N THR A 33 -5.34 2.99 6.75
CA THR A 33 -5.03 3.33 5.36
C THR A 33 -3.56 3.76 5.31
N ILE A 34 -2.71 2.85 4.85
CA ILE A 34 -1.26 2.92 4.97
C ILE A 34 -0.66 3.21 3.60
N LEU A 35 0.04 4.33 3.48
CA LEU A 35 0.84 4.64 2.29
C LEU A 35 2.26 4.13 2.46
N VAL A 36 2.68 3.27 1.55
CA VAL A 36 4.08 2.82 1.47
C VAL A 36 4.73 3.61 0.34
N ILE A 37 5.57 4.56 0.70
CA ILE A 37 6.04 5.60 -0.22
C ILE A 37 7.55 5.56 -0.34
N GLY A 38 8.08 6.09 -1.43
CA GLY A 38 9.51 6.14 -1.69
C GLY A 38 9.77 6.21 -3.19
N PRO A 39 10.98 6.55 -3.62
CA PRO A 39 11.30 6.65 -5.03
C PRO A 39 11.20 5.29 -5.74
N MET A 40 11.27 5.29 -7.08
CA MET A 40 11.45 4.04 -7.82
C MET A 40 12.70 3.30 -7.30
N GLY A 41 12.63 1.96 -7.23
CA GLY A 41 13.72 1.14 -6.68
C GLY A 41 13.80 1.06 -5.14
N SER A 42 12.96 1.79 -4.40
CA SER A 42 12.99 1.82 -2.93
C SER A 42 12.39 0.59 -2.22
N GLY A 43 12.01 -0.47 -2.93
CA GLY A 43 11.49 -1.68 -2.28
C GLY A 43 9.98 -1.66 -1.97
N LYS A 44 9.17 -0.81 -2.62
CA LYS A 44 7.72 -0.66 -2.31
C LYS A 44 6.93 -1.96 -2.50
N THR A 45 7.13 -2.65 -3.63
CA THR A 45 6.43 -3.91 -3.91
C THR A 45 7.05 -5.08 -3.12
N GLU A 46 8.33 -4.98 -2.77
CA GLU A 46 9.03 -5.90 -1.86
C GLU A 46 8.45 -5.82 -0.45
N TYR A 47 8.06 -4.62 0.02
CA TYR A 47 7.32 -4.45 1.26
C TYR A 47 5.96 -5.16 1.19
N ALA A 48 5.23 -5.03 0.07
CA ALA A 48 4.00 -5.79 -0.14
C ALA A 48 4.22 -7.31 -0.11
N ALA A 49 5.30 -7.81 -0.71
CA ALA A 49 5.68 -9.22 -0.65
C ALA A 49 6.03 -9.67 0.77
N ARG A 50 6.72 -8.83 1.55
CA ARG A 50 6.98 -9.07 2.98
C ARG A 50 5.68 -9.16 3.76
N LEU A 51 4.76 -8.21 3.58
CA LEU A 51 3.45 -8.22 4.22
C LEU A 51 2.68 -9.51 3.89
N TRP A 52 2.74 -9.95 2.63
CA TRP A 52 2.14 -11.21 2.20
C TRP A 52 2.68 -12.42 2.99
N ARG A 53 4.00 -12.46 3.21
CA ARG A 53 4.66 -13.50 4.02
C ARG A 53 4.29 -13.40 5.50
N ASP A 54 4.26 -12.20 6.07
CA ASP A 54 3.82 -11.96 7.45
C ASP A 54 2.39 -12.46 7.66
N ALA A 55 1.50 -12.19 6.70
CA ALA A 55 0.13 -12.68 6.71
C ALA A 55 0.06 -14.21 6.65
N ALA A 56 0.91 -14.86 5.85
CA ALA A 56 0.99 -16.32 5.80
C ALA A 56 1.42 -16.94 7.15
N VAL A 57 2.30 -16.27 7.89
CA VAL A 57 2.68 -16.67 9.25
C VAL A 57 1.53 -16.42 10.24
N ALA A 58 0.85 -15.27 10.14
CA ALA A 58 -0.26 -14.90 11.01
C ALA A 58 -1.48 -15.84 10.84
N ARG A 59 -1.78 -16.27 9.61
CA ARG A 59 -2.88 -17.21 9.32
C ARG A 59 -2.70 -18.59 9.98
N LYS A 60 -1.46 -18.99 10.28
CA LYS A 60 -1.17 -20.24 11.01
C LYS A 60 -1.47 -20.15 12.51
N LYS A 61 -1.75 -18.96 13.04
CA LYS A 61 -2.08 -18.76 14.46
C LYS A 61 -3.50 -19.21 14.76
N GLY A 62 -3.72 -19.66 16.00
CA GLY A 62 -4.98 -20.26 16.46
C GLY A 62 -6.17 -19.29 16.52
N SER A 63 -7.32 -19.84 16.91
CA SER A 63 -8.62 -19.14 16.94
C SER A 63 -8.63 -17.86 17.76
N ALA A 64 -7.89 -17.80 18.88
CA ALA A 64 -7.79 -16.59 19.69
C ALA A 64 -7.21 -15.39 18.89
N ILE A 65 -6.20 -15.65 18.05
CA ILE A 65 -5.62 -14.61 17.19
C ILE A 65 -6.59 -14.28 16.06
N SER A 66 -7.24 -15.27 15.46
CA SER A 66 -8.29 -15.05 14.45
C SER A 66 -9.39 -14.13 14.96
N TYR A 67 -9.84 -14.32 16.20
CA TYR A 67 -10.85 -13.49 16.82
C TYR A 67 -10.38 -12.04 16.95
N LEU A 68 -9.16 -11.82 17.48
CA LEU A 68 -8.57 -10.50 17.60
C LEU A 68 -8.42 -9.79 16.25
N THR A 69 -7.96 -10.50 15.21
CA THR A 69 -7.69 -9.91 13.88
C THR A 69 -8.93 -9.79 12.98
N SER A 70 -10.08 -10.31 13.41
CA SER A 70 -11.36 -10.04 12.76
C SER A 70 -12.08 -8.82 13.35
N GLY A 71 -11.63 -8.29 14.48
CA GLY A 71 -12.33 -7.20 15.21
C GLY A 71 -13.09 -7.69 16.45
N GLY A 72 -12.85 -8.94 16.86
CA GLY A 72 -13.40 -9.56 18.05
C GLY A 72 -13.10 -8.74 19.31
N GLY A 73 -14.14 -8.43 20.07
CA GLY A 73 -14.06 -7.71 21.35
C GLY A 73 -14.06 -6.18 21.22
N THR A 74 -14.36 -5.62 20.05
CA THR A 74 -14.59 -4.18 19.90
C THR A 74 -16.02 -3.80 20.31
N GLN A 75 -16.21 -2.62 20.91
CA GLN A 75 -17.57 -2.16 21.27
C GLN A 75 -18.50 -2.08 20.04
N LYS A 76 -17.96 -1.73 18.87
CA LYS A 76 -18.72 -1.69 17.62
C LYS A 76 -19.28 -3.06 17.21
N GLU A 77 -18.56 -4.16 17.43
CA GLU A 77 -19.10 -5.51 17.18
C GLU A 77 -20.31 -5.82 18.08
N LEU A 78 -20.27 -5.37 19.34
CA LEU A 78 -21.32 -5.62 20.33
C LEU A 78 -22.58 -4.77 20.14
N PHE A 79 -22.44 -3.56 19.57
CA PHE A 79 -23.54 -2.60 19.44
C PHE A 79 -23.97 -2.30 18.00
N GLU A 80 -23.15 -2.61 17.00
CA GLU A 80 -23.42 -2.39 15.57
C GLU A 80 -23.09 -3.64 14.73
N PRO A 81 -23.72 -4.80 14.96
CA PRO A 81 -23.44 -6.04 14.21
C PRO A 81 -23.70 -5.90 12.71
N GLU A 82 -24.52 -4.93 12.31
CA GLU A 82 -24.83 -4.60 10.91
C GLU A 82 -23.70 -3.85 10.20
N SER A 83 -22.72 -3.32 10.94
CA SER A 83 -21.55 -2.62 10.38
C SER A 83 -20.61 -3.55 9.58
N GLY A 84 -20.73 -4.87 9.76
CA GLY A 84 -19.85 -5.86 9.14
C GLY A 84 -18.45 -5.92 9.74
N ILE A 85 -18.15 -5.14 10.78
CA ILE A 85 -16.94 -5.28 11.62
C ILE A 85 -17.00 -6.65 12.30
N GLY A 86 -15.94 -7.45 12.23
CA GLY A 86 -15.96 -8.86 12.67
C GLY A 86 -16.00 -9.88 11.53
N THR A 87 -16.40 -9.48 10.32
CA THR A 87 -16.57 -10.42 9.18
C THR A 87 -15.32 -10.65 8.35
N ALA A 88 -14.37 -9.73 8.42
CA ALA A 88 -13.13 -9.75 7.64
C ALA A 88 -11.92 -9.98 8.57
N ASP A 89 -11.15 -11.02 8.30
CA ASP A 89 -9.93 -11.30 9.06
C ASP A 89 -8.75 -10.59 8.38
N ARG A 90 -8.10 -9.66 9.10
CA ARG A 90 -6.97 -8.87 8.58
C ARG A 90 -5.76 -9.73 8.21
N ARG A 91 -5.66 -10.96 8.71
CA ARG A 91 -4.62 -11.92 8.27
C ARG A 91 -4.87 -12.44 6.86
N ASN A 92 -6.10 -12.34 6.35
CA ASN A 92 -6.42 -12.68 4.98
C ASN A 92 -6.11 -11.47 4.09
N THR A 93 -5.12 -11.64 3.23
CA THR A 93 -4.58 -10.60 2.36
C THR A 93 -5.03 -10.79 0.92
N PHE A 94 -5.28 -9.68 0.22
CA PHE A 94 -5.63 -9.69 -1.20
C PHE A 94 -4.79 -8.65 -1.95
N PHE A 95 -4.18 -9.04 -3.06
CA PHE A 95 -3.32 -8.18 -3.87
C PHE A 95 -4.08 -7.64 -5.09
N VAL A 96 -3.96 -6.35 -5.35
CA VAL A 96 -4.65 -5.67 -6.44
C VAL A 96 -3.61 -4.98 -7.31
N ARG A 97 -3.61 -5.34 -8.60
CA ARG A 97 -2.74 -4.77 -9.63
C ARG A 97 -3.55 -3.95 -10.63
N ASN A 98 -2.95 -2.88 -11.13
CA ASN A 98 -3.56 -2.07 -12.18
C ASN A 98 -3.51 -2.82 -13.53
N ALA A 99 -4.61 -2.79 -14.28
CA ALA A 99 -4.69 -3.39 -15.61
C ALA A 99 -3.65 -2.86 -16.59
N LEU A 100 -3.24 -1.60 -16.45
CA LEU A 100 -2.20 -0.97 -17.27
C LEU A 100 -0.83 -1.64 -17.10
N ASP A 101 -0.58 -2.26 -15.95
CA ASP A 101 0.70 -2.93 -15.66
C ASP A 101 0.75 -4.38 -16.14
N ARG A 102 -0.34 -4.94 -16.67
CA ARG A 102 -0.38 -6.36 -17.08
C ARG A 102 0.70 -6.72 -18.09
N SER A 103 1.05 -5.79 -18.98
CA SER A 103 2.10 -6.00 -19.98
C SER A 103 3.51 -6.08 -19.38
N ARG A 104 3.75 -5.44 -18.23
CA ARG A 104 5.06 -5.43 -17.54
C ARG A 104 5.40 -6.77 -16.88
N PHE A 105 4.40 -7.62 -16.66
CA PHE A 105 4.52 -8.85 -15.89
C PHE A 105 4.16 -10.11 -16.70
N ARG A 106 4.26 -10.06 -18.04
CA ARG A 106 3.88 -11.19 -18.93
C ARG A 106 4.66 -12.48 -18.65
N ASP A 107 5.89 -12.37 -18.17
CA ASP A 107 6.75 -13.52 -17.89
C ASP A 107 6.52 -14.12 -16.49
N TYR A 108 5.64 -13.50 -15.67
CA TYR A 108 5.27 -14.00 -14.36
C TYR A 108 3.97 -14.81 -14.42
N PRO A 109 3.76 -15.78 -13.51
CA PRO A 109 2.46 -16.41 -13.32
C PRO A 109 1.34 -15.37 -13.12
N GLU A 110 0.13 -15.64 -13.60
CA GLU A 110 -1.00 -14.69 -13.47
C GLU A 110 -1.33 -14.35 -12.01
N ASP A 111 -1.07 -15.27 -11.09
CA ASP A 111 -1.27 -15.08 -9.66
C ASP A 111 -0.04 -14.54 -8.90
N ALA A 112 0.94 -13.98 -9.62
CA ALA A 112 2.18 -13.51 -9.03
C ALA A 112 2.11 -12.05 -8.56
N LEU A 113 2.41 -11.82 -7.28
CA LEU A 113 2.91 -10.55 -6.76
C LEU A 113 4.41 -10.50 -7.04
N ALA A 114 4.79 -9.83 -8.14
CA ALA A 114 6.17 -9.74 -8.59
C ALA A 114 6.89 -8.55 -7.93
N TYR A 115 8.15 -8.73 -7.57
CA TYR A 115 9.03 -7.71 -6.99
C TYR A 115 10.48 -7.93 -7.47
N ARG A 116 11.40 -7.01 -7.19
CA ARG A 116 12.80 -7.15 -7.62
C ARG A 116 13.42 -8.39 -6.96
N GLY A 117 13.84 -9.33 -7.80
CA GLY A 117 14.49 -10.56 -7.36
C GLY A 117 13.54 -11.73 -7.07
N GLY A 118 12.23 -11.61 -7.30
CA GLY A 118 11.33 -12.76 -7.15
C GLY A 118 9.84 -12.44 -7.29
N TYR A 119 9.00 -13.36 -6.83
CA TYR A 119 7.56 -13.17 -6.72
C TYR A 119 6.97 -14.02 -5.59
N GLU A 120 5.83 -13.59 -5.06
CA GLU A 120 4.96 -14.42 -4.22
C GLU A 120 3.78 -14.94 -5.04
N ARG A 121 3.33 -16.17 -4.75
CA ARG A 121 2.12 -16.75 -5.37
C ARG A 121 0.91 -16.42 -4.51
N CYS A 122 0.02 -15.59 -5.03
CA CYS A 122 -1.18 -15.15 -4.34
C CYS A 122 -2.36 -16.12 -4.50
N GLY A 123 -2.27 -17.11 -5.40
CA GLY A 123 -3.36 -18.02 -5.69
C GLY A 123 -4.60 -17.27 -6.19
N ARG A 124 -5.74 -17.44 -5.52
CA ARG A 124 -6.99 -16.75 -5.86
C ARG A 124 -7.11 -15.35 -5.25
N CYS A 125 -6.20 -14.97 -4.36
CA CYS A 125 -6.26 -13.72 -3.61
C CYS A 125 -5.49 -12.59 -4.32
N ILE A 126 -5.71 -12.49 -5.63
CA ILE A 126 -5.14 -11.47 -6.51
C ILE A 126 -6.13 -11.11 -7.61
N ALA A 127 -6.22 -9.83 -7.93
CA ALA A 127 -7.02 -9.34 -9.06
C ALA A 127 -6.27 -8.28 -9.85
N THR A 128 -6.59 -8.20 -11.13
CA THR A 128 -6.23 -7.09 -12.01
C THR A 128 -7.47 -6.23 -12.21
N ILE A 129 -7.39 -4.95 -11.87
CA ILE A 129 -8.53 -4.02 -11.96
C ILE A 129 -8.14 -2.75 -12.72
N SER A 130 -9.12 -2.02 -13.26
CA SER A 130 -8.88 -0.81 -14.05
C SER A 130 -9.18 0.47 -13.27
N ASN A 131 -10.12 0.44 -12.34
CA ASN A 131 -10.60 1.63 -11.62
C ASN A 131 -11.19 1.29 -10.23
N SER A 132 -11.61 2.29 -9.49
CA SER A 132 -12.17 2.15 -8.14
C SER A 132 -13.51 1.39 -8.09
N PHE A 133 -14.29 1.30 -9.17
CA PHE A 133 -15.53 0.51 -9.21
C PHE A 133 -15.22 -0.98 -9.23
N ASP A 134 -14.23 -1.38 -10.03
CA ASP A 134 -13.73 -2.75 -10.06
C ASP A 134 -13.19 -3.18 -8.69
N LEU A 135 -12.49 -2.27 -7.97
CA LEU A 135 -12.04 -2.52 -6.60
C LEU A 135 -13.22 -2.76 -5.66
N GLU A 136 -14.23 -1.90 -5.71
CA GLU A 136 -15.42 -2.01 -4.85
C GLU A 136 -16.15 -3.34 -5.08
N GLU A 137 -16.29 -3.77 -6.34
CA GLU A 137 -16.86 -5.08 -6.67
C GLU A 137 -15.98 -6.22 -6.16
N THR A 138 -14.66 -6.12 -6.31
CA THR A 138 -13.72 -7.12 -5.80
C THR A 138 -13.80 -7.25 -4.28
N ILE A 139 -13.94 -6.13 -3.56
CA ILE A 139 -14.14 -6.10 -2.10
C ILE A 139 -15.46 -6.78 -1.71
N LYS A 140 -16.55 -6.49 -2.44
CA LYS A 140 -17.87 -7.13 -2.20
C LYS A 140 -17.82 -8.65 -2.42
N ASN A 141 -17.10 -9.09 -3.44
CA ASN A 141 -16.98 -10.52 -3.77
C ASN A 141 -16.03 -11.28 -2.83
N ASN A 142 -15.26 -10.57 -2.00
CA ASN A 142 -14.30 -11.17 -1.07
C ASN A 142 -14.49 -10.62 0.37
N PRO A 143 -15.66 -10.83 1.00
CA PRO A 143 -16.01 -10.17 2.26
C PRO A 143 -15.14 -10.59 3.45
N HIS A 144 -14.45 -11.73 3.36
CA HIS A 144 -13.60 -12.30 4.40
C HIS A 144 -12.15 -11.74 4.43
N ILE A 145 -11.77 -10.93 3.43
CA ILE A 145 -10.45 -10.30 3.32
C ILE A 145 -10.42 -9.04 4.17
N GLY A 146 -9.55 -9.02 5.19
CA GLY A 146 -9.37 -7.85 6.04
C GLY A 146 -8.21 -6.94 5.65
N THR A 147 -7.26 -7.39 4.82
CA THR A 147 -6.13 -6.56 4.37
C THR A 147 -5.97 -6.56 2.86
N TRP A 148 -5.96 -5.37 2.28
CA TRP A 148 -5.92 -5.13 0.84
C TRP A 148 -4.63 -4.42 0.48
N ILE A 149 -3.87 -5.00 -0.44
CA ILE A 149 -2.66 -4.39 -0.99
C ILE A 149 -3.00 -3.84 -2.36
N ILE A 150 -2.95 -2.52 -2.54
CA ILE A 150 -3.27 -1.85 -3.81
C ILE A 150 -1.98 -1.27 -4.36
N ASP A 151 -1.38 -2.00 -5.30
CA ASP A 151 -0.11 -1.59 -5.91
C ASP A 151 -0.32 -0.40 -6.84
N GLU A 152 0.64 0.52 -6.84
CA GLU A 152 0.64 1.74 -7.65
C GLU A 152 -0.65 2.57 -7.48
N ALA A 153 -1.11 2.71 -6.23
CA ALA A 153 -2.42 3.28 -5.89
C ALA A 153 -2.69 4.69 -6.49
N ALA A 154 -1.66 5.52 -6.68
CA ALA A 154 -1.83 6.84 -7.28
C ALA A 154 -2.22 6.80 -8.78
N PHE A 155 -2.10 5.65 -9.47
CA PHE A 155 -2.45 5.52 -10.88
C PHE A 155 -3.94 5.22 -11.13
N TYR A 156 -4.73 5.04 -10.07
CA TYR A 156 -6.18 4.91 -10.18
C TYR A 156 -6.88 6.28 -10.12
N ASP A 157 -8.18 6.27 -10.37
CA ASP A 157 -9.04 7.44 -10.26
C ASP A 157 -9.18 7.94 -8.81
N GLU A 158 -9.49 9.23 -8.66
CA GLU A 158 -9.59 9.93 -7.38
C GLU A 158 -10.60 9.30 -6.40
N ARG A 159 -11.65 8.65 -6.91
CA ARG A 159 -12.66 7.97 -6.08
C ARG A 159 -12.05 6.83 -5.26
N LEU A 160 -10.90 6.29 -5.66
CA LEU A 160 -10.16 5.29 -4.89
C LEU A 160 -9.94 5.73 -3.43
N ALA A 161 -9.48 6.98 -3.21
CA ALA A 161 -9.16 7.49 -1.88
C ALA A 161 -10.39 7.49 -0.96
N TYR A 162 -11.55 7.88 -1.48
CA TYR A 162 -12.81 7.90 -0.73
C TYR A 162 -13.35 6.49 -0.47
N LEU A 163 -13.25 5.58 -1.45
CA LEU A 163 -13.65 4.19 -1.28
C LEU A 163 -12.83 3.51 -0.17
N VAL A 164 -11.50 3.63 -0.24
CA VAL A 164 -10.56 3.06 0.74
C VAL A 164 -10.84 3.60 2.14
N LYS A 165 -10.99 4.93 2.27
CA LYS A 165 -11.35 5.56 3.54
C LYS A 165 -12.67 5.00 4.09
N ARG A 166 -13.72 4.97 3.27
CA ARG A 166 -15.05 4.49 3.67
C ARG A 166 -15.01 3.04 4.16
N GLU A 167 -14.43 2.14 3.36
CA GLU A 167 -14.36 0.71 3.72
C GLU A 167 -13.49 0.46 4.96
N SER A 168 -12.41 1.24 5.12
CA SER A 168 -11.56 1.22 6.32
C SER A 168 -12.33 1.63 7.57
N GLU A 169 -13.05 2.75 7.54
CA GLU A 169 -13.78 3.30 8.68
C GLU A 169 -15.04 2.49 9.04
N GLN A 170 -15.76 2.00 8.04
CA GLN A 170 -17.04 1.30 8.23
C GLN A 170 -16.85 -0.17 8.60
N ARG A 171 -15.89 -0.87 7.97
CA ARG A 171 -15.72 -2.32 8.12
C ARG A 171 -14.45 -2.72 8.84
N GLY A 172 -13.60 -1.76 9.21
CA GLY A 172 -12.33 -2.05 9.88
C GLY A 172 -11.28 -2.67 8.96
N LEU A 173 -11.46 -2.56 7.63
CA LEU A 173 -10.49 -3.08 6.67
C LEU A 173 -9.17 -2.30 6.77
N VAL A 174 -8.09 -2.95 6.38
CA VAL A 174 -6.77 -2.34 6.27
C VAL A 174 -6.36 -2.27 4.82
N PHE A 175 -5.93 -1.10 4.38
CA PHE A 175 -5.42 -0.87 3.03
C PHE A 175 -3.95 -0.49 3.10
N VAL A 176 -3.13 -1.22 2.35
CA VAL A 176 -1.70 -0.94 2.18
C VAL A 176 -1.49 -0.56 0.72
N MET A 177 -0.99 0.64 0.51
CA MET A 177 -0.98 1.28 -0.80
C MET A 177 0.47 1.68 -1.15
N PRO A 178 1.27 0.74 -1.67
CA PRO A 178 2.55 1.06 -2.28
C PRO A 178 2.34 1.99 -3.46
N THR A 179 2.93 3.20 -3.42
CA THR A 179 2.73 4.18 -4.48
C THR A 179 3.83 5.24 -4.51
N LEU A 180 3.96 5.91 -5.65
CA LEU A 180 4.68 7.19 -5.75
C LEU A 180 3.76 8.33 -5.27
N LEU A 181 4.28 9.21 -4.40
CA LEU A 181 3.59 10.46 -4.03
C LEU A 181 4.09 11.67 -4.81
N LEU A 182 5.37 11.67 -5.17
CA LEU A 182 6.03 12.77 -5.86
C LEU A 182 6.38 12.37 -7.29
N ASN A 183 6.27 13.33 -8.22
CA ASN A 183 6.81 13.21 -9.57
C ASN A 183 8.32 13.50 -9.58
N PHE A 184 8.92 13.44 -10.77
CA PHE A 184 10.36 13.68 -10.95
C PHE A 184 10.80 15.13 -10.67
N ARG A 185 9.86 16.08 -10.56
CA ARG A 185 10.10 17.48 -10.17
C ARG A 185 9.98 17.70 -8.66
N GLY A 186 9.67 16.66 -7.88
CA GLY A 186 9.44 16.77 -6.44
C GLY A 186 8.07 17.37 -6.08
N GLU A 187 7.16 17.48 -7.04
CA GLU A 187 5.78 17.94 -6.83
C GLU A 187 4.84 16.75 -6.65
N MET A 188 3.63 16.98 -6.15
CA MET A 188 2.62 15.91 -6.05
C MET A 188 2.40 15.23 -7.40
N PHE A 189 2.41 13.90 -7.40
CA PHE A 189 2.36 13.09 -8.61
C PHE A 189 1.11 13.36 -9.44
N ASN A 190 -0.05 13.40 -8.78
CA ASN A 190 -1.35 13.78 -9.34
C ASN A 190 -2.36 14.07 -8.20
N ALA A 191 -3.61 14.37 -8.56
CA ALA A 191 -4.68 14.63 -7.60
C ALA A 191 -5.00 13.40 -6.74
N THR A 192 -4.99 12.19 -7.31
CA THR A 192 -5.18 10.94 -6.56
C THR A 192 -4.13 10.79 -5.45
N ALA A 193 -2.85 11.00 -5.74
CA ALA A 193 -1.77 10.94 -4.73
C ALA A 193 -2.00 11.92 -3.58
N ARG A 194 -2.52 13.12 -3.88
CA ARG A 194 -2.87 14.12 -2.86
C ARG A 194 -4.02 13.66 -1.98
N LEU A 195 -5.11 13.18 -2.59
CA LEU A 195 -6.27 12.67 -1.85
C LEU A 195 -5.91 11.44 -1.00
N LEU A 196 -5.10 10.52 -1.54
CA LEU A 196 -4.57 9.39 -0.80
C LEU A 196 -3.79 9.85 0.43
N MET A 197 -2.91 10.85 0.29
CA MET A 197 -2.18 11.42 1.42
C MET A 197 -3.09 12.07 2.46
N GLU A 198 -4.08 12.84 2.02
CA GLU A 198 -5.05 13.51 2.91
C GLU A 198 -5.97 12.54 3.66
N THR A 199 -6.21 11.36 3.11
CA THR A 199 -7.12 10.34 3.66
C THR A 199 -6.41 9.18 4.36
N SER A 200 -5.08 9.12 4.31
CA SER A 200 -4.30 8.04 4.90
C SER A 200 -4.04 8.25 6.39
N THR A 201 -4.14 7.18 7.17
CA THR A 201 -3.86 7.18 8.61
C THR A 201 -2.37 7.05 8.92
N ASP A 202 -1.63 6.39 8.04
CA ASP A 202 -0.24 6.02 8.26
C ASP A 202 0.62 6.23 7.00
N ILE A 203 1.88 6.64 7.20
CA ILE A 203 2.89 6.72 6.14
C ILE A 203 4.12 5.90 6.53
N TYR A 204 4.54 5.04 5.61
CA TYR A 204 5.70 4.16 5.73
C TYR A 204 6.70 4.59 4.65
N PRO A 205 7.63 5.50 4.99
CA PRO A 205 8.60 6.00 4.03
C PRO A 205 9.74 4.98 3.84
N LEU A 206 10.01 4.65 2.58
CA LEU A 206 11.15 3.86 2.14
C LEU A 206 12.13 4.76 1.41
N SER A 207 13.42 4.47 1.55
CA SER A 207 14.49 5.07 0.76
C SER A 207 15.04 4.06 -0.25
N ALA A 208 15.60 4.57 -1.33
CA ALA A 208 16.49 3.80 -2.21
C ALA A 208 17.94 4.20 -1.96
N TYR A 209 18.89 3.44 -2.49
CA TYR A 209 20.26 3.94 -2.63
C TYR A 209 20.31 4.99 -3.73
N CYS A 210 21.09 6.06 -3.53
CA CYS A 210 21.45 6.94 -4.62
C CYS A 210 22.16 6.15 -5.72
N GLU A 211 21.74 6.33 -6.98
CA GLU A 211 22.34 5.62 -8.13
C GLU A 211 23.56 6.36 -8.71
N HIS A 212 23.94 7.53 -8.16
CA HIS A 212 25.15 8.22 -8.59
C HIS A 212 26.39 7.47 -8.10
N ASP A 213 27.34 7.20 -9.01
CA ASP A 213 28.51 6.35 -8.75
C ASP A 213 29.35 6.78 -7.54
N GLU A 214 29.36 8.09 -7.24
CA GLU A 214 30.11 8.67 -6.12
C GLU A 214 29.25 8.98 -4.87
N CYS A 215 28.01 8.46 -4.79
CA CYS A 215 27.08 8.75 -3.69
C CYS A 215 26.57 7.49 -2.99
N LEU A 216 26.64 7.48 -1.65
CA LEU A 216 26.13 6.38 -0.81
C LEU A 216 24.94 6.79 0.07
N GLU A 217 24.34 7.95 -0.20
CA GLU A 217 23.23 8.48 0.59
C GLU A 217 21.88 7.82 0.25
N SER A 218 20.91 8.01 1.14
CA SER A 218 19.52 7.62 0.90
C SER A 218 18.87 8.55 -0.13
N ALA A 219 18.34 7.97 -1.20
CA ALA A 219 17.49 8.65 -2.16
C ALA A 219 16.03 8.63 -1.70
N HIS A 220 15.38 9.80 -1.73
CA HIS A 220 13.98 9.99 -1.40
C HIS A 220 13.12 10.49 -2.59
N ASN A 221 13.77 10.85 -3.70
CA ASN A 221 13.15 11.35 -4.92
C ASN A 221 13.50 10.45 -6.11
N THR A 222 12.63 10.44 -7.13
CA THR A 222 12.91 9.73 -8.39
C THR A 222 13.37 10.77 -9.41
N PHE A 223 14.52 10.55 -10.04
CA PHE A 223 15.03 11.42 -11.09
C PHE A 223 14.70 10.83 -12.46
N ARG A 224 14.39 11.69 -13.43
CA ARG A 224 14.20 11.29 -14.82
C ARG A 224 15.28 11.95 -15.65
N TYR A 225 16.00 11.14 -16.41
CA TYR A 225 17.00 11.60 -17.35
C TYR A 225 16.79 10.92 -18.69
N TYR A 226 17.38 11.50 -19.72
CA TYR A 226 17.53 10.90 -21.04
C TYR A 226 19.00 10.96 -21.43
N THR A 227 19.41 10.10 -22.35
CA THR A 227 20.76 10.16 -22.91
C THR A 227 20.71 10.84 -24.27
N VAL A 228 21.41 11.97 -24.42
CA VAL A 228 21.61 12.66 -25.70
C VAL A 228 23.09 12.58 -26.04
N ASP A 229 23.43 11.98 -27.18
CA ASP A 229 24.82 11.77 -27.63
C ASP A 229 25.73 11.08 -26.59
N GLY A 230 25.16 10.15 -25.80
CA GLY A 230 25.90 9.45 -24.73
C GLY A 230 26.06 10.24 -23.43
N VAL A 231 25.54 11.47 -23.38
CA VAL A 231 25.57 12.34 -22.20
C VAL A 231 24.21 12.30 -21.50
N GLU A 232 24.23 12.13 -20.19
CA GLU A 232 23.03 12.23 -19.36
C GLU A 232 22.50 13.66 -19.35
N CYS A 233 21.25 13.83 -19.77
CA CYS A 233 20.53 15.09 -19.75
C CYS A 233 19.31 14.99 -18.82
N PRO A 234 19.24 15.81 -17.76
CA PRO A 234 18.06 15.94 -16.90
C PRO A 234 16.78 16.26 -17.68
N ALA A 235 15.64 15.68 -17.26
CA ALA A 235 14.31 15.95 -17.82
C ALA A 235 13.56 17.11 -17.14
#